data_AF-A0A416P0F0-F1
#
_entry.id   AF-A0A416P0F0-F1
#
_cell.length_a   1.000
_cell.length_b   1.000
_cell.length_c   1.000
_cell.angle_alpha   90.00
_cell.angle_beta   90.00
_cell.angle_gamma   90.00
#
_symmetry.space_group_name_H-M   'P 1'
#
loop_
_entity.id
_entity.type
_entity.pdbx_description
1 polymer ?
#
loop_
_entity_poly.entity_id
_entity_poly.type
_entity_poly.pdbx_seq_one_letter_code
_entity_poly.pdbx_strand_id
1 'polypeptide(L)'
;MSSYKYKHLTLDDRITIQKALKEGQTFVEIGALIGKDPSTVSKEVKAHLDYRNTGTRSRGYNPCRHRKRCTKQYICGEDSCGFINRLWHGKTYCSECALCMVNCPDFEEEKCSSLKKAPYVCNSCKQVSSCTLAKQFYDAKEAHKTYEKTRSDSRKGIDITPEELDRLDAILSPLIKQGQSIHQICMNNAAEIMVDERTIYNYMDAGILSAGNIDLPRKVRYKKRKSKKVVRVDKKCHIGRTYEDFEAFMKGHPDFNVVEMDSVEGTRDSTKVLLTVFFRNCSLMLAYLREANTAKSVTEAVNHLYEILGREQFCEMFQVILADRGSEFTDPLAIEFDEDGRRRTYVFYCDPQRPDQKGSIEVTHEFIRRIVPKKTSFAFLTQDKVNLMMSHINSYTRKKLNNRSAHQLFSFFYGADTASKLNLEAVPANEIILKPELLK
;
A
#
# COMPACT_ATOMS: atom_id res chain seq x y z
N MET A 1 -11.14 34.70 31.17
CA MET A 1 -10.92 33.42 31.87
C MET A 1 -10.67 32.31 30.85
N SER A 2 -9.44 31.77 30.88
CA SER A 2 -8.95 30.46 30.41
C SER A 2 -9.26 29.95 28.98
N SER A 3 -8.41 30.35 28.02
CA SER A 3 -8.26 29.69 26.70
C SER A 3 -7.28 28.48 26.73
N TYR A 4 -6.74 28.10 27.88
CA TYR A 4 -5.67 27.09 27.98
C TYR A 4 -6.22 25.73 28.41
N LYS A 5 -7.11 25.16 27.59
CA LYS A 5 -7.50 23.76 27.70
C LYS A 5 -6.29 22.87 27.33
N TYR A 6 -5.71 22.20 28.33
CA TYR A 6 -4.88 20.98 28.27
C TYR A 6 -3.91 20.80 27.08
N LYS A 7 -3.17 21.83 26.66
CA LYS A 7 -2.09 21.64 25.68
C LYS A 7 -0.94 20.84 26.32
N HIS A 8 -0.56 19.72 25.68
CA HIS A 8 0.63 18.95 26.04
C HIS A 8 1.88 19.84 26.02
N LEU A 9 2.88 19.50 26.83
CA LEU A 9 4.19 20.16 26.77
C LEU A 9 4.86 19.85 25.43
N THR A 10 5.41 20.88 24.79
CA THR A 10 6.21 20.77 23.56
C THR A 10 7.64 20.31 23.89
N LEU A 11 8.48 20.11 22.86
CA LEU A 11 9.91 19.89 23.07
C LEU A 11 10.58 21.16 23.62
N ASP A 12 10.21 22.33 23.12
CA ASP A 12 10.75 23.62 23.56
C ASP A 12 10.40 23.92 25.03
N ASP A 13 9.18 23.59 25.46
CA ASP A 13 8.79 23.69 26.87
C ASP A 13 9.72 22.83 27.75
N ARG A 14 10.02 21.60 27.32
CA ARG A 14 10.90 20.68 28.06
C ARG A 14 12.35 21.15 28.07
N ILE A 15 12.84 21.69 26.95
CA ILE A 15 14.19 22.29 26.88
C ILE A 15 14.26 23.49 27.84
N THR A 16 13.22 24.31 27.90
CA THR A 16 13.11 25.45 28.81
C THR A 16 13.11 25.00 30.26
N ILE A 17 12.34 23.95 30.61
CA ILE A 17 12.37 23.32 31.94
C ILE A 17 13.79 22.86 32.27
N GLN A 18 14.47 22.12 31.38
CA GLN A 18 15.83 21.63 31.63
C GLN A 18 16.84 22.76 31.85
N LYS A 19 16.75 23.85 31.07
CA LYS A 19 17.61 25.03 31.21
C LYS A 19 17.37 25.74 32.55
N ALA A 20 16.12 26.04 32.88
CA ALA A 20 15.77 26.71 34.13
C ALA A 20 16.11 25.87 35.37
N LEU A 21 15.99 24.54 35.28
CA LEU A 21 16.46 23.61 36.32
C LEU A 21 17.98 23.63 36.50
N LYS A 22 18.77 23.86 35.45
CA LYS A 22 20.23 24.05 35.55
C LYS A 22 20.58 25.39 36.21
N GLU A 23 19.79 26.42 35.95
CA GLU A 23 19.93 27.75 36.56
C GLU A 23 19.46 27.78 38.03
N GLY A 24 18.78 26.72 38.50
CA GLY A 24 18.32 26.60 39.89
C GLY A 24 16.99 27.29 40.18
N GLN A 25 16.20 27.57 39.15
CA GLN A 25 14.88 28.18 39.30
C GLN A 25 13.86 27.23 39.95
N THR A 26 12.87 27.81 40.61
CA THR A 26 11.75 27.11 41.26
C THR A 26 10.68 26.69 40.25
N PHE A 27 9.83 25.72 40.60
CA PHE A 27 8.71 25.33 39.71
C PHE A 27 7.73 26.47 39.44
N VAL A 28 7.63 27.47 40.32
CA VAL A 28 6.78 28.64 40.13
C VAL A 28 7.33 29.51 39.00
N GLU A 29 8.63 29.81 39.04
CA GLU A 29 9.32 30.57 37.99
C GLU A 29 9.30 29.83 36.66
N ILE A 30 9.59 28.52 36.68
CA ILE A 30 9.56 27.67 35.48
C ILE A 30 8.15 27.64 34.87
N GLY A 31 7.11 27.50 35.70
CA GLY A 31 5.72 27.53 35.26
C GLY A 31 5.35 28.86 34.59
N ALA A 32 5.79 29.99 35.15
CA ALA A 32 5.60 31.30 34.56
C ALA A 32 6.30 31.45 33.20
N LEU A 33 7.53 30.92 33.05
CA LEU A 33 8.28 30.97 31.79
C LEU A 33 7.60 30.23 30.63
N ILE A 34 7.01 29.06 30.89
CA ILE A 34 6.36 28.24 29.85
C ILE A 34 4.84 28.42 29.78
N GLY A 35 4.29 29.35 30.58
CA GLY A 35 2.85 29.59 30.67
C GLY A 35 2.04 28.38 31.16
N LYS A 36 2.56 27.64 32.14
CA LYS A 36 1.92 26.45 32.73
C LYS A 36 1.86 26.54 34.25
N ASP A 37 0.89 25.83 34.83
CA ASP A 37 0.79 25.72 36.27
C ASP A 37 2.04 25.02 36.86
N PRO A 38 2.59 25.46 38.01
CA PRO A 38 3.77 24.85 38.64
C PRO A 38 3.61 23.35 38.93
N SER A 39 2.38 22.88 39.17
CA SER A 39 2.09 21.45 39.35
C SER A 39 2.31 20.64 38.06
N THR A 40 2.13 21.25 36.88
CA THR A 40 2.40 20.61 35.59
C THR A 40 3.90 20.36 35.43
N VAL A 41 4.73 21.36 35.75
CA VAL A 41 6.19 21.24 35.76
C VAL A 41 6.62 20.18 36.77
N SER A 42 6.06 20.20 37.98
CA SER A 42 6.40 19.19 38.99
C SER A 42 6.03 17.77 38.56
N LYS A 43 4.87 17.56 37.91
CA LYS A 43 4.44 16.24 37.43
C LYS A 43 5.35 15.75 36.29
N GLU A 44 5.65 16.61 35.34
CA GLU A 44 6.57 16.33 34.23
C GLU A 44 7.95 15.91 34.74
N VAL A 45 8.55 16.69 35.66
CA VAL A 45 9.89 16.40 36.20
C VAL A 45 9.89 15.07 36.95
N LYS A 46 8.88 14.81 37.80
CA LYS A 46 8.76 13.55 38.55
C LYS A 46 8.56 12.34 37.63
N ALA A 47 7.77 12.48 36.56
CA ALA A 47 7.48 11.40 35.63
C ALA A 47 8.70 10.98 34.78
N HIS A 48 9.65 11.89 34.58
CA HIS A 48 10.81 11.69 33.70
C HIS A 48 12.15 11.90 34.41
N LEU A 49 12.26 11.44 35.67
CA LEU A 49 13.53 11.42 36.40
C LEU A 49 14.49 10.40 35.81
N ASP A 50 15.66 10.86 35.39
CA ASP A 50 16.78 10.05 34.92
C ASP A 50 17.74 9.75 36.08
N TYR A 51 17.82 8.50 36.49
CA TYR A 51 18.61 8.04 37.63
C TYR A 51 20.00 7.60 37.18
N ARG A 52 21.04 8.27 37.71
CA ARG A 52 22.44 8.00 37.34
C ARG A 52 23.27 7.64 38.56
N ASN A 53 23.70 6.38 38.63
CA ASN A 53 24.61 5.85 39.64
C ASN A 53 26.07 6.08 39.22
N THR A 54 26.49 7.35 39.23
CA THR A 54 27.82 7.75 38.77
C THR A 54 28.65 8.37 39.90
N GLY A 55 29.93 8.05 39.93
CA GLY A 55 30.90 8.65 40.85
C GLY A 55 31.60 9.89 40.26
N THR A 56 32.79 10.15 40.77
CA THR A 56 33.78 11.14 40.30
C THR A 56 34.88 10.44 39.49
N ARG A 57 35.81 11.21 38.89
CA ARG A 57 36.96 10.62 38.18
C ARG A 57 37.88 9.80 39.10
N SER A 58 37.99 10.17 40.37
CA SER A 58 38.86 9.53 41.35
C SER A 58 38.15 8.53 42.27
N ARG A 59 36.82 8.60 42.36
CA ARG A 59 36.01 7.75 43.25
C ARG A 59 34.77 7.27 42.53
N GLY A 60 34.57 5.96 42.48
CA GLY A 60 33.38 5.34 41.89
C GLY A 60 32.08 5.73 42.62
N TYR A 61 30.95 5.31 42.04
CA TYR A 61 29.66 5.41 42.72
C TYR A 61 29.72 4.65 44.04
N ASN A 62 29.43 5.33 45.15
CA ASN A 62 29.41 4.74 46.48
C ASN A 62 28.32 5.45 47.30
N PRO A 63 27.14 4.82 47.47
CA PRO A 63 26.03 5.40 48.23
C PRO A 63 26.14 5.13 49.74
N CYS A 64 27.21 4.48 50.22
CA CYS A 64 27.32 4.13 51.65
C CYS A 64 27.38 5.39 52.53
N ARG A 65 26.59 5.41 53.61
CA ARG A 65 26.59 6.47 54.63
C ARG A 65 27.95 6.64 55.29
N HIS A 66 28.68 5.54 55.46
CA HIS A 66 30.01 5.53 56.07
C HIS A 66 31.14 5.87 55.09
N ARG A 67 30.86 6.08 53.79
CA ARG A 67 31.88 6.23 52.73
C ARG A 67 32.96 7.29 52.99
N LYS A 68 32.71 8.32 53.81
CA LYS A 68 33.71 9.38 54.07
C LYS A 68 34.71 9.00 55.16
N ARG A 69 34.36 8.07 56.05
CA ARG A 69 35.15 7.75 57.26
C ARG A 69 35.41 6.25 57.44
N CYS A 70 34.88 5.42 56.54
CA CYS A 70 35.07 3.98 56.60
C CYS A 70 36.53 3.62 56.36
N THR A 71 37.15 3.00 57.37
CA THR A 71 38.53 2.50 57.34
C THR A 71 38.60 0.99 57.07
N LYS A 72 37.46 0.33 56.86
CA LYS A 72 37.43 -1.11 56.55
C LYS A 72 38.07 -1.39 55.20
N GLN A 73 38.81 -2.49 55.11
CA GLN A 73 39.50 -2.97 53.92
C GLN A 73 39.24 -4.48 53.77
N TYR A 74 39.50 -5.02 52.57
CA TYR A 74 39.46 -6.47 52.28
C TYR A 74 38.12 -7.20 52.48
N ILE A 75 37.00 -6.49 52.62
CA ILE A 75 35.69 -7.15 52.83
C ILE A 75 35.25 -8.00 51.61
N CYS A 76 35.61 -7.58 50.39
CA CYS A 76 35.11 -8.21 49.16
C CYS A 76 35.63 -9.64 48.92
N GLY A 77 36.60 -10.14 49.70
CA GLY A 77 37.26 -11.41 49.41
C GLY A 77 37.98 -11.43 48.05
N GLU A 78 38.72 -12.50 47.77
CA GLU A 78 39.48 -12.64 46.52
C GLU A 78 38.57 -12.96 45.31
N ASP A 79 37.43 -13.62 45.52
CA ASP A 79 36.59 -14.17 44.44
C ASP A 79 35.39 -13.30 44.00
N SER A 80 34.87 -12.39 44.84
CA SER A 80 33.64 -11.64 44.50
C SER A 80 33.87 -10.34 43.72
N CYS A 81 35.14 -9.99 43.46
CA CYS A 81 35.56 -8.72 42.86
C CYS A 81 36.16 -8.86 41.44
N GLY A 82 35.94 -10.01 40.79
CA GLY A 82 36.69 -10.49 39.61
C GLY A 82 36.52 -9.75 38.28
N PHE A 83 35.71 -8.69 38.18
CA PHE A 83 35.38 -8.04 36.89
C PHE A 83 35.97 -6.64 36.68
N ILE A 84 36.59 -5.99 37.68
CA ILE A 84 37.17 -4.66 37.53
C ILE A 84 38.66 -4.69 37.90
N ASN A 85 39.51 -4.73 36.86
CA ASN A 85 40.96 -4.51 36.83
C ASN A 85 41.81 -5.15 37.96
N ARG A 86 42.59 -6.18 37.59
CA ARG A 86 43.63 -6.88 38.37
C ARG A 86 44.75 -5.99 38.97
N LEU A 87 44.73 -4.67 38.75
CA LEU A 87 45.78 -3.70 39.14
C LEU A 87 45.50 -2.91 40.44
N TRP A 88 44.31 -3.07 41.04
CA TRP A 88 43.86 -2.29 42.21
C TRP A 88 43.32 -3.19 43.34
N HIS A 89 43.82 -4.42 43.44
CA HIS A 89 43.33 -5.39 44.42
C HIS A 89 44.26 -5.47 45.62
N GLY A 90 43.68 -5.20 46.79
CA GLY A 90 44.32 -5.44 48.08
C GLY A 90 44.79 -4.22 48.86
N LYS A 91 44.38 -2.97 48.55
CA LYS A 91 44.63 -1.78 49.42
C LYS A 91 43.53 -0.71 49.40
N THR A 92 42.34 -1.04 48.90
CA THR A 92 41.27 -0.05 48.72
C THR A 92 40.31 -0.10 49.88
N TYR A 93 40.19 1.01 50.60
CA TYR A 93 39.18 1.18 51.63
C TYR A 93 37.77 1.05 51.05
N CYS A 94 36.83 0.50 51.83
CA CYS A 94 35.41 0.43 51.44
C CYS A 94 34.82 1.82 51.10
N SER A 95 35.44 2.90 51.58
CA SER A 95 35.14 4.28 51.22
C SER A 95 35.30 4.59 49.73
N GLU A 96 36.18 3.89 49.03
CA GLU A 96 36.51 4.12 47.61
C GLU A 96 36.08 2.96 46.71
N CYS A 97 35.56 1.88 47.32
CA CYS A 97 35.06 0.70 46.60
C CYS A 97 33.63 0.90 46.09
N ALA A 98 33.42 0.74 44.78
CA ALA A 98 32.09 0.80 44.16
C ALA A 98 31.21 -0.42 44.48
N LEU A 99 31.79 -1.50 45.00
CA LEU A 99 31.09 -2.73 45.39
C LEU A 99 30.76 -2.77 46.89
N CYS A 100 31.00 -1.69 47.63
CA CYS A 100 30.64 -1.60 49.05
C CYS A 100 29.16 -1.92 49.30
N MET A 101 28.26 -1.53 48.39
CA MET A 101 26.83 -1.80 48.48
C MET A 101 26.44 -3.29 48.37
N VAL A 102 27.31 -4.12 47.82
CA VAL A 102 27.04 -5.56 47.63
C VAL A 102 27.74 -6.38 48.70
N ASN A 103 28.99 -6.04 49.00
CA ASN A 103 29.88 -6.91 49.77
C ASN A 103 30.09 -6.47 51.23
N CYS A 104 29.70 -5.24 51.62
CA CYS A 104 29.94 -4.75 52.98
C CYS A 104 28.76 -5.10 53.91
N PRO A 105 28.98 -5.85 55.02
CA PRO A 105 27.91 -6.18 55.96
C PRO A 105 27.39 -4.95 56.72
N ASP A 106 28.23 -3.93 56.92
CA ASP A 106 27.87 -2.65 57.56
C ASP A 106 27.38 -1.60 56.55
N PHE A 107 26.98 -2.01 55.35
CA PHE A 107 26.49 -1.07 54.35
C PHE A 107 25.15 -0.46 54.79
N GLU A 108 25.10 0.88 54.83
CA GLU A 108 23.87 1.64 55.01
C GLU A 108 23.74 2.64 53.86
N GLU A 109 22.62 2.62 53.12
CA GLU A 109 22.41 3.51 51.98
C GLU A 109 22.12 4.95 52.42
N GLU A 110 22.94 5.91 51.98
CA GLU A 110 22.67 7.34 52.14
C GLU A 110 22.00 7.91 50.90
N LYS A 111 20.77 8.40 51.08
CA LYS A 111 20.05 9.18 50.07
C LYS A 111 20.28 10.67 50.27
N CYS A 112 20.54 11.39 49.18
CA CYS A 112 20.77 12.83 49.23
C CYS A 112 19.53 13.56 49.78
N SER A 113 19.70 14.35 50.84
CA SER A 113 18.61 15.11 51.47
C SER A 113 18.06 16.21 50.56
N SER A 114 18.87 16.76 49.66
CA SER A 114 18.45 17.78 48.68
C SER A 114 17.42 17.24 47.68
N LEU A 115 17.46 15.94 47.37
CA LEU A 115 16.50 15.30 46.45
C LEU A 115 15.12 15.08 47.10
N LYS A 116 14.99 15.25 48.42
CA LYS A 116 13.68 15.20 49.10
C LYS A 116 12.87 16.49 48.90
N LYS A 117 13.50 17.56 48.42
CA LYS A 117 12.88 18.87 48.20
C LYS A 117 12.82 19.16 46.70
N ALA A 118 11.83 19.97 46.28
CA ALA A 118 11.78 20.47 44.91
C ALA A 118 13.08 21.23 44.58
N PRO A 119 13.65 21.05 43.38
CA PRO A 119 13.07 20.41 42.19
C PRO A 119 13.35 18.91 42.02
N TYR A 120 13.79 18.20 43.07
CA TYR A 120 14.07 16.75 43.05
C TYR A 120 15.17 16.29 42.08
N VAL A 121 15.95 17.22 41.53
CA VAL A 121 16.99 16.92 40.53
C VAL A 121 18.33 17.55 40.89
N CYS A 122 19.39 16.98 40.37
CA CYS A 122 20.78 17.42 40.51
C CYS A 122 21.21 18.44 39.44
N ASN A 123 20.32 18.87 38.53
CA ASN A 123 20.66 19.73 37.39
C ASN A 123 21.42 21.01 37.78
N SER A 124 21.11 21.62 38.93
CA SER A 124 21.78 22.83 39.48
C SER A 124 22.72 22.53 40.66
N CYS A 125 22.97 21.26 40.98
CA CYS A 125 23.76 20.90 42.16
C CYS A 125 25.25 21.23 41.96
N LYS A 126 25.76 22.19 42.74
CA LYS A 126 27.17 22.64 42.68
C LYS A 126 28.18 21.53 43.02
N GLN A 127 27.77 20.51 43.77
CA GLN A 127 28.63 19.40 44.21
C GLN A 127 28.51 18.15 43.33
N VAL A 128 27.78 18.21 42.22
CA VAL A 128 27.45 17.03 41.40
C VAL A 128 28.68 16.29 40.86
N SER A 129 29.75 17.02 40.53
CA SER A 129 31.02 16.49 40.03
C SER A 129 31.83 15.73 41.08
N SER A 130 31.68 16.11 42.36
CA SER A 130 32.31 15.47 43.52
C SER A 130 31.41 14.46 44.25
N CYS A 131 30.13 14.38 43.86
CA CYS A 131 29.14 13.55 44.53
C CYS A 131 29.24 12.09 44.07
N THR A 132 29.29 11.17 45.04
CA THR A 132 29.30 9.71 44.81
C THR A 132 27.96 9.04 45.09
N LEU A 133 26.95 9.80 45.53
CA LEU A 133 25.59 9.29 45.77
C LEU A 133 24.81 9.13 44.45
N ALA A 134 23.65 8.46 44.52
CA ALA A 134 22.75 8.33 43.38
C ALA A 134 22.24 9.71 42.98
N LYS A 135 22.34 10.02 41.68
CA LYS A 135 21.94 11.31 41.11
C LYS A 135 20.63 11.15 40.36
N GLN A 136 19.82 12.21 40.36
CA GLN A 136 18.58 12.30 39.61
C GLN A 136 18.68 13.52 38.70
N PHE A 137 18.45 13.36 37.41
CA PHE A 137 18.46 14.46 36.44
C PHE A 137 17.13 14.54 35.71
N TYR A 138 16.82 15.72 35.19
CA TYR A 138 15.82 15.88 34.15
C TYR A 138 16.52 16.16 32.82
N ASP A 139 16.24 15.32 31.83
CA ASP A 139 16.73 15.49 30.45
C ASP A 139 15.54 15.65 29.51
N ALA A 140 15.48 16.79 28.82
CA ALA A 140 14.34 17.14 27.96
C ALA A 140 14.17 16.17 26.79
N LYS A 141 15.29 15.65 26.25
CA LYS A 141 15.27 14.78 25.08
C LYS A 141 14.73 13.41 25.44
N GLU A 142 15.21 12.81 26.53
CA GLU A 142 14.70 11.52 27.01
C GLU A 142 13.26 11.62 27.50
N ALA A 143 12.89 12.72 28.17
CA ALA A 143 11.50 12.99 28.58
C ALA A 143 10.57 13.08 27.36
N HIS A 144 10.96 13.83 26.33
CA HIS A 144 10.15 13.98 25.11
C HIS A 144 9.99 12.66 24.36
N LYS A 145 11.09 11.90 24.20
CA LYS A 145 11.08 10.57 23.56
C LYS A 145 10.15 9.60 24.28
N THR A 146 10.17 9.59 25.62
CA THR A 146 9.28 8.76 26.44
C THR A 146 7.83 9.16 26.25
N TYR A 147 7.53 10.47 26.27
CA TYR A 147 6.20 11.00 26.00
C TYR A 147 5.67 10.61 24.61
N GLU A 148 6.48 10.75 23.55
CA GLU A 148 6.10 10.34 22.19
C GLU A 148 5.79 8.85 22.10
N LYS A 149 6.62 8.02 22.74
CA LYS A 149 6.40 6.57 22.80
C LYS A 149 5.09 6.23 23.50
N THR A 150 4.84 6.78 24.69
CA THR A 150 3.58 6.54 25.43
C THR A 150 2.37 7.01 24.63
N ARG A 151 2.45 8.17 23.97
CA ARG A 151 1.39 8.67 23.10
C ARG A 151 1.14 7.78 21.88
N SER A 152 2.20 7.20 21.31
CA SER A 152 2.07 6.23 20.23
C SER A 152 1.44 4.95 20.74
N ASP A 153 1.90 4.42 21.88
CA ASP A 153 1.43 3.15 22.45
C ASP A 153 -0.03 3.24 22.90
N SER A 154 -0.46 4.37 23.48
CA SER A 154 -1.86 4.58 23.87
C SER A 154 -2.83 4.66 22.68
N ARG A 155 -2.29 4.76 21.45
CA ARG A 155 -3.03 4.82 20.19
C ARG A 155 -2.77 3.58 19.33
N LYS A 156 -2.02 2.60 19.85
CA LYS A 156 -1.86 1.30 19.21
C LYS A 156 -3.06 0.44 19.56
N GLY A 157 -3.60 -0.21 18.55
CA GLY A 157 -4.80 -1.03 18.66
C GLY A 157 -5.65 -0.87 17.42
N ILE A 158 -6.55 -1.81 17.25
CA ILE A 158 -7.57 -1.75 16.21
C ILE A 158 -8.76 -1.08 16.89
N ASP A 159 -9.17 0.07 16.36
CA ASP A 159 -10.32 0.82 16.88
C ASP A 159 -11.61 0.24 16.29
N ILE A 160 -11.92 -1.00 16.63
CA ILE A 160 -13.12 -1.73 16.19
C ILE A 160 -13.49 -2.83 17.19
N THR A 161 -14.78 -3.10 17.37
CA THR A 161 -15.22 -4.24 18.18
C THR A 161 -15.10 -5.56 17.41
N PRO A 162 -15.00 -6.71 18.08
CA PRO A 162 -15.02 -8.02 17.41
C PRO A 162 -16.26 -8.23 16.52
N GLU A 163 -17.43 -7.78 16.97
CA GLU A 163 -18.68 -7.93 16.23
C GLU A 163 -18.71 -7.09 14.96
N GLU A 164 -18.19 -5.86 15.03
CA GLU A 164 -18.05 -4.97 13.88
C GLU A 164 -17.02 -5.52 12.88
N LEU A 165 -15.94 -6.11 13.39
CA LEU A 165 -14.94 -6.78 12.58
C LEU A 165 -15.52 -7.99 11.85
N ASP A 166 -16.26 -8.86 12.53
CA ASP A 166 -16.90 -10.03 11.93
C ASP A 166 -17.87 -9.62 10.82
N ARG A 167 -18.67 -8.57 11.05
CA ARG A 167 -19.57 -7.99 10.04
C ARG A 167 -18.80 -7.49 8.82
N LEU A 168 -17.70 -6.75 9.04
CA LEU A 168 -16.86 -6.25 7.95
C LEU A 168 -16.20 -7.39 7.17
N ASP A 169 -15.67 -8.40 7.87
CA ASP A 169 -14.99 -9.53 7.26
C ASP A 169 -15.94 -10.39 6.42
N ALA A 170 -17.18 -10.58 6.89
CA ALA A 170 -18.23 -11.28 6.16
C ALA A 170 -18.55 -10.64 4.79
N ILE A 171 -18.39 -9.32 4.64
CA ILE A 171 -18.59 -8.61 3.38
C ILE A 171 -17.30 -8.60 2.55
N LEU A 172 -16.18 -8.19 3.16
CA LEU A 172 -14.94 -7.93 2.46
C LEU A 172 -14.28 -9.22 1.95
N SER A 173 -14.15 -10.22 2.82
CA SER A 173 -13.34 -11.40 2.51
C SER A 173 -13.86 -12.22 1.33
N PRO A 174 -15.17 -12.50 1.19
CA PRO A 174 -15.70 -13.20 0.03
C PRO A 174 -15.44 -12.44 -1.28
N LEU A 175 -15.70 -11.13 -1.31
CA LEU A 175 -15.56 -10.31 -2.51
C LEU A 175 -14.08 -10.12 -2.92
N ILE A 176 -13.18 -9.97 -1.96
CA ILE A 176 -11.73 -9.97 -2.21
C ILE A 176 -11.30 -11.33 -2.77
N LYS A 177 -11.80 -12.42 -2.20
CA LYS A 177 -11.53 -13.79 -2.68
C LYS A 177 -12.11 -14.06 -4.06
N GLN A 178 -13.13 -13.33 -4.52
CA GLN A 178 -13.60 -13.34 -5.92
C GLN A 178 -12.70 -12.51 -6.87
N GLY A 179 -11.70 -11.79 -6.35
CA GLY A 179 -10.73 -11.01 -7.14
C GLY A 179 -11.11 -9.55 -7.36
N GLN A 180 -12.11 -9.04 -6.63
CA GLN A 180 -12.48 -7.64 -6.66
C GLN A 180 -11.46 -6.77 -5.89
N SER A 181 -11.36 -5.48 -6.25
CA SER A 181 -10.52 -4.54 -5.49
C SER A 181 -11.28 -3.95 -4.30
N ILE A 182 -10.57 -3.56 -3.25
CA ILE A 182 -11.17 -2.88 -2.08
C ILE A 182 -11.99 -1.65 -2.49
N HIS A 183 -11.47 -0.86 -3.43
CA HIS A 183 -12.18 0.32 -3.97
C HIS A 183 -13.56 -0.05 -4.55
N GLN A 184 -13.62 -1.11 -5.36
CA GLN A 184 -14.88 -1.63 -5.93
C GLN A 184 -15.88 -1.99 -4.83
N ILE A 185 -15.40 -2.71 -3.83
CA ILE A 185 -16.23 -3.23 -2.74
C ILE A 185 -16.78 -2.07 -1.90
N CYS A 186 -15.92 -1.11 -1.53
CA CYS A 186 -16.31 0.08 -0.77
C CYS A 186 -17.34 0.94 -1.51
N MET A 187 -17.15 1.11 -2.82
CA MET A 187 -18.05 1.92 -3.64
C MET A 187 -19.45 1.32 -3.74
N ASN A 188 -19.56 -0.01 -3.88
CA ASN A 188 -20.85 -0.69 -4.03
C ASN A 188 -21.53 -1.00 -2.68
N ASN A 189 -20.77 -1.07 -1.58
CA ASN A 189 -21.27 -1.44 -0.26
C ASN A 189 -20.98 -0.34 0.79
N ALA A 190 -20.93 0.94 0.37
CA ALA A 190 -20.53 2.06 1.22
C ALA A 190 -21.38 2.21 2.49
N ALA A 191 -22.68 1.96 2.36
CA ALA A 191 -23.63 2.03 3.48
C ALA A 191 -23.39 0.94 4.54
N GLU A 192 -22.86 -0.21 4.15
CA GLU A 192 -22.63 -1.35 5.05
C GLU A 192 -21.21 -1.33 5.65
N ILE A 193 -20.23 -0.91 4.86
CA ILE A 193 -18.82 -0.90 5.25
C ILE A 193 -18.55 0.24 6.24
N MET A 194 -19.09 1.44 6.03
CA MET A 194 -18.97 2.60 6.94
C MET A 194 -17.54 2.99 7.37
N VAL A 195 -16.50 2.37 6.79
CA VAL A 195 -15.09 2.65 7.04
C VAL A 195 -14.41 3.06 5.73
N ASP A 196 -13.34 3.83 5.85
CA ASP A 196 -12.58 4.26 4.68
C ASP A 196 -11.65 3.15 4.16
N GLU A 197 -11.28 3.25 2.88
CA GLU A 197 -10.42 2.26 2.20
C GLU A 197 -9.07 2.06 2.93
N ARG A 198 -8.49 3.12 3.51
CA ARG A 198 -7.19 3.05 4.20
C ARG A 198 -7.29 2.18 5.45
N THR A 199 -8.39 2.30 6.18
CA THR A 199 -8.66 1.46 7.35
C THR A 199 -8.72 -0.01 6.97
N ILE A 200 -9.38 -0.35 5.86
CA ILE A 200 -9.43 -1.74 5.34
C ILE A 200 -8.02 -2.23 4.95
N TYR A 201 -7.22 -1.41 4.26
CA TYR A 201 -5.83 -1.77 3.96
C TYR A 201 -5.00 -2.03 5.23
N ASN A 202 -5.17 -1.20 6.27
CA ASN A 202 -4.49 -1.40 7.56
C ASN A 202 -4.90 -2.73 8.22
N TYR A 203 -6.20 -3.08 8.19
CA TYR A 203 -6.69 -4.34 8.76
C TYR A 203 -6.16 -5.56 8.01
N MET A 204 -6.08 -5.46 6.68
CA MET A 204 -5.46 -6.49 5.84
C MET A 204 -3.97 -6.67 6.11
N ASP A 205 -3.23 -5.57 6.28
CA ASP A 205 -1.79 -5.62 6.54
C ASP A 205 -1.47 -6.16 7.94
N ALA A 206 -2.36 -5.94 8.91
CA ALA A 206 -2.27 -6.57 10.22
C ALA A 206 -2.81 -8.02 10.25
N GLY A 207 -3.36 -8.55 9.15
CA GLY A 207 -3.80 -9.95 9.05
C GLY A 207 -5.04 -10.30 9.87
N ILE A 208 -5.90 -9.30 10.10
CA ILE A 208 -7.09 -9.43 10.97
C ILE A 208 -8.30 -9.96 10.18
N LEU A 209 -8.36 -9.70 8.87
CA LEU A 209 -9.40 -10.20 7.98
C LEU A 209 -9.07 -11.62 7.48
N SER A 210 -10.10 -12.39 7.16
CA SER A 210 -9.96 -13.74 6.59
C SER A 210 -9.35 -13.76 5.18
N ALA A 211 -9.35 -12.63 4.47
CA ALA A 211 -8.65 -12.43 3.20
C ALA A 211 -7.30 -11.75 3.44
N GLY A 212 -6.26 -12.30 2.81
CA GLY A 212 -4.89 -11.84 3.02
C GLY A 212 -4.37 -10.96 1.89
N ASN A 213 -3.17 -10.41 2.08
CA ASN A 213 -2.46 -9.65 1.04
C ASN A 213 -2.22 -10.45 -0.26
N ILE A 214 -2.19 -11.79 -0.17
CA ILE A 214 -2.09 -12.70 -1.31
C ILE A 214 -3.35 -12.70 -2.20
N ASP A 215 -4.50 -12.35 -1.64
CA ASP A 215 -5.78 -12.31 -2.35
C ASP A 215 -5.97 -10.99 -3.09
N LEU A 216 -5.23 -9.94 -2.72
CA LEU A 216 -5.34 -8.63 -3.35
C LEU A 216 -4.74 -8.62 -4.77
N PRO A 217 -5.45 -8.00 -5.73
CA PRO A 217 -4.90 -7.77 -7.05
C PRO A 217 -3.59 -6.99 -6.97
N ARG A 218 -2.53 -7.56 -7.53
CA ARG A 218 -1.22 -6.91 -7.75
C ARG A 218 -0.34 -6.66 -6.51
N LYS A 219 -0.80 -6.92 -5.28
CA LYS A 219 0.01 -6.65 -4.07
C LYS A 219 1.22 -7.59 -3.96
N VAL A 220 1.05 -8.86 -4.32
CA VAL A 220 2.13 -9.86 -4.34
C VAL A 220 2.34 -10.32 -5.80
N ARG A 221 3.47 -9.97 -6.41
CA ARG A 221 3.82 -10.38 -7.79
C ARG A 221 5.31 -10.72 -7.91
N TYR A 222 5.63 -11.84 -8.53
CA TYR A 222 6.99 -12.16 -8.97
C TYR A 222 7.28 -11.54 -10.33
N LYS A 223 8.36 -10.75 -10.44
CA LYS A 223 8.80 -10.16 -11.71
C LYS A 223 9.63 -11.17 -12.50
N LYS A 224 9.16 -11.59 -13.68
CA LYS A 224 9.97 -12.41 -14.61
C LYS A 224 11.08 -11.56 -15.26
N ARG A 225 12.24 -12.18 -15.53
CA ARG A 225 13.26 -11.62 -16.42
C ARG A 225 12.69 -11.46 -17.83
N LYS A 226 12.95 -10.31 -18.46
CA LYS A 226 12.56 -10.04 -19.85
C LYS A 226 13.33 -10.98 -20.78
N SER A 227 12.63 -11.76 -21.60
CA SER A 227 13.23 -12.44 -22.75
C SER A 227 13.08 -11.56 -23.98
N LYS A 228 14.14 -11.38 -24.77
CA LYS A 228 14.03 -10.75 -26.09
C LYS A 228 13.18 -11.64 -27.00
N LYS A 229 12.22 -11.05 -27.72
CA LYS A 229 11.51 -11.71 -28.83
C LYS A 229 11.91 -11.08 -30.16
N VAL A 230 11.92 -11.93 -31.17
CA VAL A 230 12.47 -11.69 -32.51
C VAL A 230 11.46 -10.94 -33.38
N VAL A 231 11.97 -10.01 -34.19
CA VAL A 231 11.24 -9.24 -35.21
C VAL A 231 11.25 -10.02 -36.54
N ARG A 232 10.11 -10.03 -37.25
CA ARG A 232 9.91 -10.24 -38.72
C ARG A 232 8.40 -10.32 -38.98
N VAL A 233 7.78 -9.83 -40.07
CA VAL A 233 8.16 -9.65 -41.48
C VAL A 233 7.45 -8.41 -42.05
N ASP A 234 8.04 -7.75 -43.04
CA ASP A 234 7.44 -6.65 -43.80
C ASP A 234 6.40 -7.17 -44.80
N LYS A 235 5.14 -6.72 -44.69
CA LYS A 235 4.05 -7.01 -45.65
C LYS A 235 3.59 -5.69 -46.28
N LYS A 236 3.43 -5.69 -47.61
CA LYS A 236 2.95 -4.52 -48.39
C LYS A 236 1.57 -3.98 -47.98
N CYS A 237 0.81 -4.70 -47.14
CA CYS A 237 -0.51 -4.29 -46.66
C CYS A 237 -0.50 -3.09 -45.70
N HIS A 238 0.67 -2.68 -45.19
CA HIS A 238 0.81 -1.55 -44.26
C HIS A 238 0.99 -0.18 -44.96
N ILE A 239 1.21 -0.16 -46.27
CA ILE A 239 1.40 1.09 -47.03
C ILE A 239 0.10 1.90 -46.97
N GLY A 240 0.18 3.13 -46.43
CA GLY A 240 -0.96 4.02 -46.20
C GLY A 240 -1.86 3.62 -45.02
N ARG A 241 -1.39 2.72 -44.14
CA ARG A 241 -2.12 2.22 -42.96
C ARG A 241 -1.24 2.19 -41.70
N THR A 242 -0.15 2.96 -41.68
CA THR A 242 0.76 3.04 -40.55
C THR A 242 0.14 3.79 -39.37
N TYR A 243 0.81 3.77 -38.21
CA TYR A 243 0.35 4.55 -37.06
C TYR A 243 0.42 6.06 -37.33
N GLU A 244 1.41 6.51 -38.11
CA GLU A 244 1.52 7.90 -38.56
C GLU A 244 0.32 8.28 -39.45
N ASP A 245 -0.10 7.40 -40.35
CA ASP A 245 -1.31 7.60 -41.18
C ASP A 245 -2.57 7.67 -40.32
N PHE A 246 -2.65 6.85 -39.27
CA PHE A 246 -3.74 6.89 -38.28
C PHE A 246 -3.78 8.23 -37.54
N GLU A 247 -2.65 8.73 -37.04
CA GLU A 247 -2.59 10.02 -36.35
C GLU A 247 -2.99 11.18 -37.28
N ALA A 248 -2.54 11.15 -38.54
CA ALA A 248 -2.93 12.12 -39.55
C ALA A 248 -4.44 12.07 -39.83
N PHE A 249 -5.02 10.87 -39.96
CA PHE A 249 -6.45 10.66 -40.19
C PHE A 249 -7.29 11.17 -39.00
N MET A 250 -6.91 10.80 -37.77
CA MET A 250 -7.63 11.22 -36.57
C MET A 250 -7.56 12.73 -36.33
N LYS A 251 -6.49 13.41 -36.78
CA LYS A 251 -6.42 14.88 -36.74
C LYS A 251 -7.49 15.55 -37.61
N GLY A 252 -7.86 14.93 -38.73
CA GLY A 252 -8.96 15.38 -39.59
C GLY A 252 -10.35 14.93 -39.10
N HIS A 253 -10.41 13.90 -38.26
CA HIS A 253 -11.63 13.24 -37.80
C HIS A 253 -11.59 12.97 -36.28
N PRO A 254 -11.51 14.00 -35.43
CA PRO A 254 -11.26 13.82 -33.99
C PRO A 254 -12.38 13.08 -33.25
N ASP A 255 -13.62 13.18 -33.74
CA ASP A 255 -14.81 12.58 -33.12
C ASP A 255 -15.05 11.12 -33.54
N PHE A 256 -14.18 10.54 -34.37
CA PHE A 256 -14.38 9.18 -34.84
C PHE A 256 -14.10 8.16 -33.73
N ASN A 257 -14.98 7.19 -33.61
CA ASN A 257 -14.86 6.07 -32.69
C ASN A 257 -13.72 5.16 -33.12
N VAL A 258 -12.73 5.00 -32.24
CA VAL A 258 -11.60 4.09 -32.43
C VAL A 258 -11.81 2.80 -31.65
N VAL A 259 -11.73 1.69 -32.35
CA VAL A 259 -11.80 0.33 -31.82
C VAL A 259 -10.43 -0.33 -31.97
N GLU A 260 -9.88 -0.90 -30.90
CA GLU A 260 -8.63 -1.64 -30.94
C GLU A 260 -8.92 -3.15 -31.09
N MET A 261 -8.25 -3.83 -32.01
CA MET A 261 -8.33 -5.29 -32.17
C MET A 261 -7.01 -5.96 -31.78
N ASP A 262 -7.09 -7.09 -31.08
CA ASP A 262 -5.91 -7.86 -30.68
C ASP A 262 -6.22 -9.34 -30.47
N SER A 263 -5.21 -10.20 -30.63
CA SER A 263 -5.32 -11.64 -30.43
C SER A 263 -4.71 -12.07 -29.10
N VAL A 264 -5.49 -12.76 -28.27
CA VAL A 264 -5.02 -13.38 -27.04
C VAL A 264 -4.83 -14.87 -27.28
N GLU A 265 -3.59 -15.34 -27.18
CA GLU A 265 -3.24 -16.75 -27.36
C GLU A 265 -3.21 -17.52 -26.03
N GLY A 266 -3.56 -18.82 -26.10
CA GLY A 266 -3.46 -19.79 -25.02
C GLY A 266 -2.06 -20.42 -24.91
N THR A 267 -1.97 -21.70 -24.55
CA THR A 267 -0.74 -22.49 -24.70
C THR A 267 -0.42 -22.73 -26.17
N ARG A 268 0.86 -23.02 -26.46
CA ARG A 268 1.30 -23.36 -27.83
C ARG A 268 0.61 -24.59 -28.42
N ASP A 269 0.09 -25.46 -27.55
CA ASP A 269 -0.59 -26.71 -27.94
C ASP A 269 -2.09 -26.50 -28.26
N SER A 270 -2.60 -25.27 -28.09
CA SER A 270 -3.99 -24.92 -28.40
C SER A 270 -4.04 -24.12 -29.70
N THR A 271 -4.87 -24.57 -30.65
CA THR A 271 -5.13 -23.83 -31.90
C THR A 271 -6.12 -22.68 -31.69
N LYS A 272 -6.94 -22.77 -30.63
CA LYS A 272 -7.94 -21.77 -30.26
C LYS A 272 -7.30 -20.47 -29.78
N VAL A 273 -7.80 -19.35 -30.29
CA VAL A 273 -7.36 -17.99 -29.93
C VAL A 273 -8.57 -17.09 -29.70
N LEU A 274 -8.42 -16.08 -28.85
CA LEU A 274 -9.47 -15.07 -28.64
C LEU A 274 -9.14 -13.82 -29.45
N LEU A 275 -10.03 -13.42 -30.35
CA LEU A 275 -10.02 -12.07 -30.91
C LEU A 275 -10.71 -11.14 -29.92
N THR A 276 -9.97 -10.16 -29.40
CA THR A 276 -10.50 -9.12 -28.53
C THR A 276 -10.75 -7.84 -29.31
N VAL A 277 -11.88 -7.20 -29.04
CA VAL A 277 -12.33 -5.97 -29.68
C VAL A 277 -12.62 -4.96 -28.59
N PHE A 278 -11.82 -3.90 -28.51
CA PHE A 278 -11.85 -2.93 -27.41
C PHE A 278 -12.30 -1.55 -27.89
N PHE A 279 -13.39 -1.05 -27.31
CA PHE A 279 -13.92 0.27 -27.60
C PHE A 279 -13.25 1.32 -26.73
N ARG A 280 -12.48 2.25 -27.32
CA ARG A 280 -11.71 3.25 -26.54
C ARG A 280 -12.61 4.21 -25.76
N ASN A 281 -13.73 4.60 -26.33
CA ASN A 281 -14.66 5.59 -25.77
C ASN A 281 -15.31 5.14 -24.43
N CYS A 282 -15.67 3.86 -24.31
CA CYS A 282 -16.33 3.29 -23.13
C CYS A 282 -15.47 2.27 -22.37
N SER A 283 -14.29 1.92 -22.89
CA SER A 283 -13.41 0.87 -22.35
C SER A 283 -14.07 -0.52 -22.25
N LEU A 284 -15.06 -0.78 -23.09
CA LEU A 284 -15.71 -2.09 -23.24
C LEU A 284 -14.82 -3.01 -24.08
N MET A 285 -14.74 -4.28 -23.69
CA MET A 285 -14.02 -5.30 -24.46
C MET A 285 -14.95 -6.46 -24.80
N LEU A 286 -15.06 -6.78 -26.08
CA LEU A 286 -15.66 -8.02 -26.57
C LEU A 286 -14.55 -9.05 -26.81
N ALA A 287 -14.92 -10.32 -26.79
CA ALA A 287 -14.01 -11.41 -27.14
C ALA A 287 -14.74 -12.50 -27.95
N TYR A 288 -14.13 -12.92 -29.05
CA TYR A 288 -14.62 -13.97 -29.93
C TYR A 288 -13.62 -15.12 -29.99
N LEU A 289 -14.09 -16.33 -29.71
CA LEU A 289 -13.30 -17.53 -29.80
C LEU A 289 -13.15 -17.95 -31.27
N ARG A 290 -11.91 -18.18 -31.70
CA ARG A 290 -11.59 -18.62 -33.07
C ARG A 290 -10.82 -19.92 -33.01
N GLU A 291 -11.11 -20.84 -33.92
CA GLU A 291 -10.46 -22.17 -33.97
C GLU A 291 -9.04 -22.14 -34.54
N ALA A 292 -8.67 -21.08 -35.25
CA ALA A 292 -7.33 -20.88 -35.81
C ALA A 292 -6.95 -19.38 -35.84
N ASN A 293 -5.65 -19.09 -35.68
CA ASN A 293 -5.13 -17.72 -35.77
C ASN A 293 -4.77 -17.34 -37.23
N THR A 294 -5.78 -17.07 -38.06
CA THR A 294 -5.61 -16.71 -39.48
C THR A 294 -6.35 -15.43 -39.82
N ALA A 295 -6.00 -14.80 -40.95
CA ALA A 295 -6.71 -13.61 -41.42
C ALA A 295 -8.18 -13.89 -41.76
N LYS A 296 -8.46 -15.05 -42.37
CA LYS A 296 -9.82 -15.49 -42.65
C LYS A 296 -10.68 -15.54 -41.38
N SER A 297 -10.16 -16.08 -40.28
CA SER A 297 -10.93 -16.17 -39.03
C SER A 297 -11.14 -14.81 -38.36
N VAL A 298 -10.27 -13.81 -38.59
CA VAL A 298 -10.54 -12.41 -38.19
C VAL A 298 -11.71 -11.87 -39.02
N THR A 299 -11.63 -11.99 -40.34
CA THR A 299 -12.66 -11.48 -41.25
C THR A 299 -14.03 -12.11 -40.96
N GLU A 300 -14.10 -13.41 -40.72
CA GLU A 300 -15.34 -14.10 -40.34
C GLU A 300 -15.94 -13.52 -39.04
N ALA A 301 -15.12 -13.24 -38.02
CA ALA A 301 -15.58 -12.62 -36.78
C ALA A 301 -16.10 -11.18 -36.99
N VAL A 302 -15.45 -10.40 -37.87
CA VAL A 302 -15.91 -9.06 -38.25
C VAL A 302 -17.20 -9.11 -39.05
N ASN A 303 -17.35 -10.06 -39.97
CA ASN A 303 -18.57 -10.25 -40.75
C ASN A 303 -19.74 -10.65 -39.85
N HIS A 304 -19.52 -11.57 -38.91
CA HIS A 304 -20.52 -11.94 -37.91
C HIS A 304 -20.98 -10.73 -37.07
N LEU A 305 -20.04 -9.87 -36.64
CA LEU A 305 -20.36 -8.60 -35.98
C LEU A 305 -21.19 -7.67 -36.88
N TYR A 306 -20.83 -7.56 -38.16
CA TYR A 306 -21.54 -6.75 -39.15
C TYR A 306 -22.97 -7.23 -39.38
N GLU A 307 -23.19 -8.56 -39.44
CA GLU A 307 -24.51 -9.17 -39.60
C GLU A 307 -25.41 -8.93 -38.38
N ILE A 308 -24.87 -9.09 -37.16
CA ILE A 308 -25.63 -8.89 -35.91
C ILE A 308 -26.05 -7.44 -35.72
N LEU A 309 -25.12 -6.51 -35.95
CA LEU A 309 -25.36 -5.08 -35.71
C LEU A 309 -26.12 -4.44 -36.88
N GLY A 310 -25.99 -5.01 -38.07
CA GLY A 310 -26.43 -4.37 -39.31
C GLY A 310 -25.51 -3.22 -39.71
N ARG A 311 -25.66 -2.77 -40.96
CA ARG A 311 -24.76 -1.81 -41.59
C ARG A 311 -24.67 -0.47 -40.86
N GLU A 312 -25.81 0.12 -40.51
CA GLU A 312 -25.84 1.46 -39.90
C GLU A 312 -25.12 1.46 -38.54
N GLN A 313 -25.51 0.56 -37.62
CA GLN A 313 -24.89 0.48 -36.29
C GLN A 313 -23.42 0.10 -36.37
N PHE A 314 -23.05 -0.85 -37.25
CA PHE A 314 -21.64 -1.23 -37.38
C PHE A 314 -20.79 -0.06 -37.87
N CYS A 315 -21.22 0.67 -38.90
CA CYS A 315 -20.45 1.79 -39.45
C CYS A 315 -20.31 2.96 -38.45
N GLU A 316 -21.30 3.14 -37.57
CA GLU A 316 -21.26 4.14 -36.50
C GLU A 316 -20.28 3.75 -35.37
N MET A 317 -20.29 2.46 -34.99
CA MET A 317 -19.48 1.93 -33.89
C MET A 317 -18.02 1.65 -34.27
N PHE A 318 -17.80 1.14 -35.48
CA PHE A 318 -16.51 0.66 -35.99
C PHE A 318 -15.96 1.60 -37.06
N GLN A 319 -15.96 2.90 -36.81
CA GLN A 319 -15.46 3.88 -37.78
C GLN A 319 -13.98 3.65 -38.09
N VAL A 320 -13.16 3.45 -37.05
CA VAL A 320 -11.72 3.19 -37.19
C VAL A 320 -11.31 1.98 -36.37
N ILE A 321 -10.60 1.05 -36.99
CA ILE A 321 -10.02 -0.13 -36.33
C ILE A 321 -8.49 0.00 -36.29
N LEU A 322 -7.92 -0.15 -35.11
CA LEU A 322 -6.48 -0.17 -34.87
C LEU A 322 -6.03 -1.58 -34.45
N ALA A 323 -5.22 -2.23 -35.28
CA ALA A 323 -4.70 -3.57 -35.04
C ALA A 323 -3.17 -3.55 -34.83
N ASP A 324 -2.60 -4.69 -34.40
CA ASP A 324 -1.15 -4.88 -34.45
C ASP A 324 -0.71 -5.43 -35.81
N ARG A 325 0.60 -5.51 -36.05
CA ARG A 325 1.15 -6.08 -37.30
C ARG A 325 1.22 -7.62 -37.25
N GLY A 326 0.31 -8.26 -36.50
CA GLY A 326 0.19 -9.71 -36.42
C GLY A 326 -0.14 -10.33 -37.78
N SER A 327 0.27 -11.58 -37.99
CA SER A 327 0.04 -12.29 -39.25
C SER A 327 -1.44 -12.49 -39.59
N GLU A 328 -2.28 -12.50 -38.58
CA GLU A 328 -3.73 -12.63 -38.65
C GLU A 328 -4.44 -11.34 -39.09
N PHE A 329 -3.80 -10.17 -39.01
CA PHE A 329 -4.43 -8.92 -39.45
C PHE A 329 -3.99 -8.49 -40.85
N THR A 330 -3.64 -9.44 -41.71
CA THR A 330 -2.93 -9.13 -42.98
C THR A 330 -3.81 -9.03 -44.21
N ASP A 331 -5.14 -9.02 -44.01
CA ASP A 331 -6.16 -8.76 -45.03
C ASP A 331 -7.08 -7.61 -44.60
N PRO A 332 -6.59 -6.34 -44.62
CA PRO A 332 -7.39 -5.20 -44.20
C PRO A 332 -8.56 -4.91 -45.14
N LEU A 333 -8.46 -5.24 -46.43
CA LEU A 333 -9.51 -4.93 -47.40
C LEU A 333 -10.78 -5.72 -47.10
N ALA A 334 -10.64 -6.99 -46.73
CA ALA A 334 -11.78 -7.81 -46.30
C ALA A 334 -12.46 -7.29 -45.02
N ILE A 335 -11.76 -6.49 -44.22
CA ILE A 335 -12.31 -5.83 -43.02
C ILE A 335 -12.94 -4.48 -43.41
N GLU A 336 -12.28 -3.69 -44.27
CA GLU A 336 -12.69 -2.34 -44.66
C GLU A 336 -13.96 -2.30 -45.51
N PHE A 337 -14.22 -3.33 -46.31
CA PHE A 337 -15.34 -3.38 -47.27
C PHE A 337 -16.29 -4.54 -47.00
N ASP A 338 -17.57 -4.35 -47.32
CA ASP A 338 -18.58 -5.42 -47.35
C ASP A 338 -18.60 -6.14 -48.71
N GLU A 339 -19.49 -7.14 -48.85
CA GLU A 339 -19.62 -7.94 -50.09
C GLU A 339 -20.04 -7.11 -51.31
N ASP A 340 -20.73 -6.00 -51.09
CA ASP A 340 -21.13 -5.03 -52.14
C ASP A 340 -19.99 -4.07 -52.53
N GLY A 341 -18.81 -4.20 -51.91
CA GLY A 341 -17.67 -3.30 -52.12
C GLY A 341 -17.85 -1.93 -51.48
N ARG A 342 -18.79 -1.77 -50.54
CA ARG A 342 -19.02 -0.52 -49.80
C ARG A 342 -18.14 -0.51 -48.57
N ARG A 343 -17.51 0.62 -48.31
CA ARG A 343 -16.65 0.79 -47.13
C ARG A 343 -17.50 0.79 -45.86
N ARG A 344 -17.12 -0.03 -44.88
CA ARG A 344 -17.70 -0.11 -43.55
C ARG A 344 -16.78 0.36 -42.42
N THR A 345 -15.46 0.41 -42.65
CA THR A 345 -14.48 0.86 -41.64
C THR A 345 -13.14 1.30 -42.29
N TYR A 346 -12.26 1.91 -41.49
CA TYR A 346 -10.86 2.22 -41.83
C TYR A 346 -9.92 1.43 -40.94
N VAL A 347 -8.95 0.72 -41.51
CA VAL A 347 -8.01 -0.12 -40.74
C VAL A 347 -6.61 0.48 -40.74
N PHE A 348 -6.03 0.62 -39.54
CA PHE A 348 -4.66 1.07 -39.34
C PHE A 348 -3.89 0.13 -38.41
N TYR A 349 -2.56 0.24 -38.43
CA TYR A 349 -1.66 -0.63 -37.70
C TYR A 349 -0.71 0.12 -36.77
N CYS A 350 -0.54 -0.40 -35.56
CA CYS A 350 0.50 0.07 -34.64
C CYS A 350 1.91 -0.26 -35.14
N ASP A 351 2.89 0.42 -34.57
CA ASP A 351 4.29 0.17 -34.86
C ASP A 351 4.82 -1.06 -34.10
N PRO A 352 5.77 -1.80 -34.70
CA PRO A 352 6.43 -2.90 -34.02
C PRO A 352 7.08 -2.40 -32.72
N GLN A 353 6.96 -3.19 -31.66
CA GLN A 353 7.58 -2.90 -30.35
C GLN A 353 7.09 -1.62 -29.66
N ARG A 354 5.93 -1.09 -30.05
CA ARG A 354 5.29 0.08 -29.41
C ARG A 354 3.99 -0.31 -28.70
N PRO A 355 4.06 -1.10 -27.59
CA PRO A 355 2.88 -1.50 -26.83
C PRO A 355 2.12 -0.30 -26.25
N ASP A 356 2.80 0.84 -26.06
CA ASP A 356 2.23 2.09 -25.59
C ASP A 356 1.11 2.63 -26.50
N GLN A 357 1.14 2.36 -27.80
CA GLN A 357 0.12 2.79 -28.77
C GLN A 357 -1.26 2.11 -28.53
N LYS A 358 -1.26 0.94 -27.88
CA LYS A 358 -2.44 0.13 -27.49
C LYS A 358 -2.47 -0.17 -25.98
N GLY A 359 -1.98 0.75 -25.16
CA GLY A 359 -1.87 0.51 -23.71
C GLY A 359 -3.22 0.21 -23.01
N SER A 360 -4.35 0.67 -23.56
CA SER A 360 -5.67 0.49 -22.96
C SER A 360 -6.21 -0.93 -23.09
N ILE A 361 -6.10 -1.54 -24.27
CA ILE A 361 -6.48 -2.95 -24.45
C ILE A 361 -5.56 -3.88 -23.66
N GLU A 362 -4.25 -3.59 -23.57
CA GLU A 362 -3.31 -4.38 -22.77
C GLU A 362 -3.68 -4.44 -21.28
N VAL A 363 -4.05 -3.29 -20.70
CA VAL A 363 -4.53 -3.23 -19.31
C VAL A 363 -5.81 -4.05 -19.14
N THR A 364 -6.67 -4.07 -20.16
CA THR A 364 -7.94 -4.80 -20.10
C THR A 364 -7.74 -6.31 -20.26
N HIS A 365 -6.77 -6.74 -21.08
CA HIS A 365 -6.33 -8.14 -21.15
C HIS A 365 -5.84 -8.69 -19.81
N GLU A 366 -5.33 -7.85 -18.90
CA GLU A 366 -5.00 -8.31 -17.56
C GLU A 366 -6.20 -8.95 -16.86
N PHE A 367 -7.43 -8.47 -17.08
CA PHE A 367 -8.64 -9.06 -16.51
C PHE A 367 -8.91 -10.45 -17.09
N ILE A 368 -8.77 -10.62 -18.42
CA ILE A 368 -8.81 -11.96 -19.04
C ILE A 368 -7.78 -12.86 -18.36
N ARG A 369 -6.56 -12.36 -18.14
CA ARG A 369 -5.48 -13.17 -17.54
C ARG A 369 -5.65 -13.45 -16.05
N ARG A 370 -6.58 -12.78 -15.33
CA ARG A 370 -6.96 -13.18 -13.97
C ARG A 370 -7.86 -14.41 -13.97
N ILE A 371 -8.77 -14.50 -14.93
CA ILE A 371 -9.73 -15.61 -15.09
C ILE A 371 -9.08 -16.77 -15.86
N VAL A 372 -8.36 -16.48 -16.93
CA VAL A 372 -7.64 -17.45 -17.76
C VAL A 372 -6.13 -17.13 -17.74
N PRO A 373 -5.38 -17.68 -16.76
CA PRO A 373 -3.96 -17.42 -16.60
C PRO A 373 -3.13 -17.71 -17.86
N LYS A 374 -1.95 -17.09 -17.93
CA LYS A 374 -1.00 -17.41 -19.01
C LYS A 374 -0.61 -18.89 -18.93
N LYS A 375 -0.48 -19.52 -20.10
CA LYS A 375 -0.23 -20.96 -20.25
C LYS A 375 -1.40 -21.88 -19.86
N THR A 376 -2.61 -21.36 -19.81
CA THR A 376 -3.81 -22.21 -19.83
C THR A 376 -4.17 -22.51 -21.29
N SER A 377 -4.49 -23.78 -21.60
CA SER A 377 -5.01 -24.17 -22.92
C SER A 377 -6.40 -23.59 -23.12
N PHE A 378 -6.72 -23.13 -24.33
CA PHE A 378 -8.06 -22.59 -24.64
C PHE A 378 -9.02 -23.67 -25.16
N ALA A 379 -8.60 -24.94 -25.16
CA ALA A 379 -9.41 -26.07 -25.65
C ALA A 379 -10.80 -26.15 -24.97
N PHE A 380 -10.86 -25.88 -23.65
CA PHE A 380 -12.08 -25.94 -22.84
C PHE A 380 -13.03 -24.74 -23.02
N LEU A 381 -12.59 -23.68 -23.72
CA LEU A 381 -13.41 -22.50 -23.95
C LEU A 381 -14.45 -22.78 -25.05
N THR A 382 -15.65 -22.28 -24.81
CA THR A 382 -16.75 -22.13 -25.78
C THR A 382 -17.09 -20.65 -25.88
N GLN A 383 -17.80 -20.23 -26.93
CA GLN A 383 -18.20 -18.82 -27.07
C GLN A 383 -19.06 -18.35 -25.88
N ASP A 384 -19.95 -19.20 -25.34
CA ASP A 384 -20.76 -18.87 -24.16
C ASP A 384 -19.92 -18.61 -22.92
N LYS A 385 -18.88 -19.43 -22.68
CA LYS A 385 -17.92 -19.22 -21.58
C LYS A 385 -17.16 -17.90 -21.76
N VAL A 386 -16.85 -17.53 -23.00
CA VAL A 386 -16.18 -16.26 -23.32
C VAL A 386 -17.12 -15.08 -23.09
N ASN A 387 -18.39 -15.18 -23.50
CA ASN A 387 -19.40 -14.16 -23.27
C ASN A 387 -19.61 -13.95 -21.76
N LEU A 388 -19.77 -15.02 -20.99
CA LEU A 388 -19.86 -14.98 -19.52
C LEU A 388 -18.64 -14.24 -18.93
N MET A 389 -17.43 -14.64 -19.32
CA MET A 389 -16.20 -13.96 -18.88
C MET A 389 -16.21 -12.46 -19.20
N MET A 390 -16.63 -12.07 -20.41
CA MET A 390 -16.71 -10.66 -20.80
C MET A 390 -17.76 -9.88 -20.01
N SER A 391 -18.94 -10.47 -19.72
CA SER A 391 -19.99 -9.87 -18.90
C SER A 391 -19.48 -9.52 -17.49
N HIS A 392 -18.76 -10.43 -16.84
CA HIS A 392 -18.13 -10.15 -15.55
C HIS A 392 -17.06 -9.04 -15.63
N ILE A 393 -16.19 -9.06 -16.66
CA ILE A 393 -15.13 -8.07 -16.84
C ILE A 393 -15.69 -6.67 -17.15
N ASN A 394 -16.73 -6.59 -17.97
CA ASN A 394 -17.33 -5.35 -18.43
C ASN A 394 -18.29 -4.75 -17.40
N SER A 395 -18.84 -5.56 -16.48
CA SER A 395 -19.66 -5.12 -15.35
C SER A 395 -18.83 -4.58 -14.18
N TYR A 396 -17.54 -4.88 -14.13
CA TYR A 396 -16.63 -4.35 -13.11
C TYR A 396 -16.47 -2.83 -13.23
N THR A 397 -16.79 -2.08 -12.16
CA THR A 397 -16.70 -0.61 -12.17
C THR A 397 -15.26 -0.14 -12.04
N ARG A 398 -14.96 1.03 -12.62
CA ARG A 398 -13.59 1.51 -12.72
C ARG A 398 -13.54 2.99 -12.37
N LYS A 399 -12.60 3.37 -11.50
CA LYS A 399 -12.38 4.78 -11.13
C LYS A 399 -12.16 5.69 -12.34
N LYS A 400 -11.45 5.21 -13.35
CA LYS A 400 -11.21 5.94 -14.61
C LYS A 400 -12.49 6.24 -15.42
N LEU A 401 -13.57 5.51 -15.15
CA LEU A 401 -14.87 5.65 -15.81
C LEU A 401 -15.88 6.37 -14.88
N ASN A 402 -15.39 7.23 -13.99
CA ASN A 402 -16.22 7.89 -12.96
C ASN A 402 -17.07 6.89 -12.18
N ASN A 403 -16.45 5.78 -11.76
CA ASN A 403 -17.09 4.74 -10.96
C ASN A 403 -18.24 4.00 -11.66
N ARG A 404 -18.35 4.11 -13.00
CA ARG A 404 -19.25 3.31 -13.82
C ARG A 404 -18.54 2.09 -14.40
N SER A 405 -19.32 1.10 -14.82
CA SER A 405 -18.82 -0.06 -15.55
C SER A 405 -18.73 0.23 -17.05
N ALA A 406 -17.92 -0.55 -17.77
CA ALA A 406 -17.83 -0.42 -19.22
C ALA A 406 -19.16 -0.78 -19.89
N HIS A 407 -19.86 -1.77 -19.36
CA HIS A 407 -21.22 -2.14 -19.78
C HIS A 407 -22.18 -0.94 -19.66
N GLN A 408 -22.21 -0.26 -18.51
CA GLN A 408 -23.10 0.89 -18.29
C GLN A 408 -22.84 2.03 -19.29
N LEU A 409 -21.57 2.33 -19.57
CA LEU A 409 -21.23 3.36 -20.56
C LEU A 409 -21.59 2.93 -21.98
N PHE A 410 -21.36 1.67 -22.33
CA PHE A 410 -21.72 1.14 -23.64
C PHE A 410 -23.23 1.19 -23.87
N SER A 411 -24.05 0.72 -22.91
CA SER A 411 -25.51 0.80 -23.00
C SER A 411 -26.01 2.24 -23.05
N PHE A 412 -25.30 3.19 -22.42
CA PHE A 412 -25.63 4.61 -22.51
C PHE A 412 -25.37 5.20 -23.90
N PHE A 413 -24.27 4.84 -24.56
CA PHE A 413 -23.93 5.35 -25.89
C PHE A 413 -24.69 4.66 -27.02
N TYR A 414 -24.89 3.35 -26.94
CA TYR A 414 -25.38 2.54 -28.07
C TYR A 414 -26.71 1.83 -27.80
N GLY A 415 -27.31 2.01 -26.63
CA GLY A 415 -28.57 1.38 -26.22
C GLY A 415 -28.41 -0.01 -25.60
N ALA A 416 -29.40 -0.40 -24.79
CA ALA A 416 -29.43 -1.71 -24.14
C ALA A 416 -29.64 -2.86 -25.14
N ASP A 417 -30.48 -2.67 -26.15
CA ASP A 417 -30.75 -3.68 -27.18
C ASP A 417 -29.48 -4.10 -27.93
N THR A 418 -28.60 -3.13 -28.23
CA THR A 418 -27.31 -3.38 -28.87
C THR A 418 -26.39 -4.20 -27.98
N ALA A 419 -26.40 -3.95 -26.66
CA ALA A 419 -25.63 -4.75 -25.70
C ALA A 419 -26.14 -6.20 -25.67
N SER A 420 -27.46 -6.40 -25.66
CA SER A 420 -28.07 -7.73 -25.71
C SER A 420 -27.76 -8.49 -26.99
N LYS A 421 -27.79 -7.84 -28.16
CA LYS A 421 -27.35 -8.44 -29.44
C LYS A 421 -25.91 -8.96 -29.39
N LEU A 422 -25.05 -8.30 -28.63
CA LEU A 422 -23.65 -8.68 -28.46
C LEU A 422 -23.42 -9.69 -27.32
N ASN A 423 -24.49 -10.24 -26.73
CA ASN A 423 -24.45 -11.16 -25.58
C ASN A 423 -23.71 -10.56 -24.37
N LEU A 424 -23.86 -9.25 -24.15
CA LEU A 424 -23.37 -8.57 -22.96
C LEU A 424 -24.48 -8.52 -21.91
N GLU A 425 -24.18 -9.09 -20.75
CA GLU A 425 -25.10 -9.09 -19.62
C GLU A 425 -24.50 -8.25 -18.48
N ALA A 426 -25.38 -7.51 -17.79
CA ALA A 426 -25.00 -6.77 -16.60
C ALA A 426 -24.95 -7.72 -15.39
N VAL A 427 -23.79 -7.82 -14.76
CA VAL A 427 -23.58 -8.64 -13.56
C VAL A 427 -23.63 -7.74 -12.32
N PRO A 428 -24.44 -8.05 -11.29
CA PRO A 428 -24.46 -7.31 -10.03
C PRO A 428 -23.08 -7.26 -9.38
N ALA A 429 -22.73 -6.13 -8.76
CA ALA A 429 -21.37 -5.89 -8.27
C ALA A 429 -20.84 -6.98 -7.33
N ASN A 430 -21.68 -7.50 -6.43
CA ASN A 430 -21.29 -8.52 -5.45
C ASN A 430 -21.24 -9.95 -6.03
N GLU A 431 -21.70 -10.14 -7.27
CA GLU A 431 -21.66 -11.41 -8.00
C GLU A 431 -20.48 -11.46 -9.00
N ILE A 432 -19.71 -10.38 -9.12
CA ILE A 432 -18.58 -10.32 -10.07
C ILE A 432 -17.43 -11.21 -9.60
N ILE A 433 -17.14 -12.25 -10.40
CA ILE A 433 -16.00 -13.15 -10.22
C ILE A 433 -14.93 -12.83 -11.27
N LEU A 434 -13.71 -12.50 -10.83
CA LEU A 434 -12.56 -12.19 -11.69
C LEU A 434 -11.41 -13.19 -11.51
N LYS A 435 -11.73 -14.43 -11.14
CA LYS A 435 -10.77 -15.52 -10.92
C LYS A 435 -11.13 -16.76 -11.74
N PRO A 436 -10.22 -17.76 -11.86
CA PRO A 436 -10.44 -18.93 -12.71
C PRO A 436 -11.66 -19.77 -12.36
N GLU A 437 -12.16 -19.67 -11.12
CA GLU A 437 -13.38 -20.32 -10.65
C GLU A 437 -14.61 -19.98 -11.50
N LEU A 438 -14.63 -18.82 -12.18
CA LEU A 438 -15.75 -18.43 -13.04
C LEU A 438 -16.05 -19.45 -14.16
N LEU A 439 -15.02 -20.12 -14.69
CA LEU A 439 -15.13 -20.96 -15.89
C LEU A 439 -14.97 -22.46 -15.60
N LYS A 440 -14.85 -22.83 -14.31
CA LYS A 440 -14.67 -24.21 -13.85
C LYS A 440 -15.95 -25.02 -13.91
#